data_AF-A0A1H9QLE3-F1
#
_entry.id   AF-A0A1H9QLE3-F1
#
_cell.length_a   1.000
_cell.length_b   1.000
_cell.length_c   1.000
_cell.angle_alpha   90.00
_cell.angle_beta   90.00
_cell.angle_gamma   90.00
#
_symmetry.space_group_name_H-M   'P 1'
#
loop_
_entity.id
_entity.type
_entity.pdbx_description
1 polymer ?
#
loop_
_entity_poly.entity_id
_entity_poly.type
_entity_poly.pdbx_seq_one_letter_code
_entity_poly.pdbx_strand_id
1 'polypeptide(L)' 'MVRPDYSGMTVNERLFVAGLLHDFEDAIQRHDKVRAMEILASVNLDWPDTVVAQCLNDRHGKQHSAINRSF' A
#
# COMPACT_ATOMS: atom_id res chain seq x y z
N MET A 1 17.25 13.77 8.96
CA MET A 1 15.83 13.83 8.55
C MET A 1 15.09 12.79 9.36
N VAL A 2 14.09 13.18 10.15
CA VAL A 2 13.28 12.25 10.95
C VAL A 2 12.31 11.55 9.99
N ARG A 3 12.46 10.24 9.79
CA ARG A 3 11.44 9.47 9.08
C ARG A 3 10.19 9.39 9.95
N PRO A 4 8.98 9.52 9.39
CA PRO A 4 7.76 9.35 10.17
C PRO A 4 7.77 7.96 10.83
N ASP A 5 7.48 7.92 12.12
CA ASP A 5 7.31 6.65 12.82
C ASP A 5 5.93 6.10 12.51
N TYR A 6 5.92 5.06 11.68
CA TYR A 6 4.71 4.35 11.25
C TYR A 6 4.45 3.09 12.10
N SER A 7 5.20 2.91 13.19
CA SER A 7 5.05 1.76 14.08
C SER A 7 3.63 1.67 14.64
N GLY A 8 3.04 0.48 14.56
CA GLY A 8 1.66 0.24 15.01
C GLY A 8 0.56 0.68 14.04
N MET A 9 0.90 1.30 12.91
CA MET A 9 -0.07 1.63 11.85
C MET A 9 -0.15 0.51 10.81
N THR A 10 -1.36 0.23 10.34
CA THR A 10 -1.62 -0.56 9.13
C THR A 10 -1.12 0.16 7.88
N VAL A 11 -0.92 -0.56 6.78
CA VAL A 11 -0.45 0.02 5.51
C VAL A 11 -1.37 1.13 5.01
N ASN A 12 -2.69 0.93 5.10
CA ASN A 12 -3.67 1.94 4.72
C ASN A 12 -3.57 3.23 5.53
N GLU A 13 -3.38 3.12 6.85
CA GLU A 13 -3.22 4.29 7.71
C GLU A 13 -1.94 5.04 7.36
N ARG A 14 -0.84 4.33 7.06
CA ARG A 14 0.41 4.96 6.60
C ARG A 14 0.22 5.70 5.29
N LEU A 15 -0.44 5.08 4.31
CA LEU A 15 -0.75 5.68 3.02
C LEU A 15 -1.67 6.89 3.16
N PHE A 16 -2.67 6.82 4.05
CA PHE A 16 -3.59 7.92 4.32
C PHE A 16 -2.87 9.11 4.95
N VAL A 17 -2.08 8.88 6.00
CA VAL A 17 -1.30 9.94 6.68
C VAL A 17 -0.25 10.55 5.74
N ALA A 18 0.34 9.75 4.84
CA ALA A 18 1.28 10.24 3.83
C ALA A 18 0.60 10.97 2.66
N GLY A 19 -0.74 10.94 2.55
CA GLY A 19 -1.47 11.51 1.41
C GLY A 19 -1.33 10.71 0.11
N LEU A 20 -0.87 9.46 0.19
CA LEU A 20 -0.54 8.60 -0.96
C LEU A 20 -1.58 7.51 -1.23
N LEU A 21 -2.63 7.41 -0.39
CA LEU A 21 -3.65 6.37 -0.53
C LEU A 21 -4.32 6.40 -1.91
N HIS A 22 -4.71 7.59 -2.38
CA HIS A 22 -5.36 7.72 -3.68
C HIS A 22 -4.43 7.36 -4.85
N ASP A 23 -3.17 7.79 -4.79
CA ASP A 23 -2.16 7.47 -5.81
C ASP A 23 -1.88 5.96 -5.85
N PHE A 24 -1.88 5.30 -4.68
CA PHE A 24 -1.73 3.85 -4.60
C PHE A 24 -2.93 3.14 -5.24
N GLU A 25 -4.15 3.56 -4.93
CA GLU A 25 -5.37 3.00 -5.51
C GLU A 25 -5.41 3.16 -7.04
N ASP A 26 -5.05 4.34 -7.58
CA ASP A 26 -4.97 4.58 -9.03
C ASP A 26 -3.89 3.71 -9.69
N ALA A 27 -2.71 3.58 -9.07
CA ALA A 27 -1.65 2.70 -9.55
C ALA A 27 -2.12 1.24 -9.62
N ILE A 28 -2.78 0.76 -8.56
CA ILE A 28 -3.38 -0.59 -8.56
C ILE A 28 -4.45 -0.66 -9.66
N GLN A 29 -5.35 0.32 -9.82
CA GLN A 29 -6.39 0.38 -10.89
C GLN A 29 -5.81 0.21 -12.28
N ARG A 30 -4.70 0.88 -12.56
CA ARG A 30 -4.01 0.80 -13.85
C ARG A 30 -3.09 -0.40 -14.01
N HIS A 31 -3.04 -1.30 -13.02
CA HIS A 31 -2.09 -2.42 -12.97
C HIS A 31 -0.62 -1.96 -13.02
N ASP A 32 -0.35 -0.73 -12.58
CA ASP A 32 1.00 -0.16 -12.52
C ASP A 32 1.72 -0.64 -11.26
N LYS A 33 2.30 -1.83 -11.37
CA LYS A 33 3.07 -2.49 -10.30
C LYS A 33 4.24 -1.64 -9.83
N VAL A 34 4.95 -1.00 -10.75
CA VAL A 34 6.16 -0.23 -10.44
C VAL A 34 5.76 0.95 -9.57
N ARG A 35 4.75 1.71 -9.98
CA ARG A 35 4.27 2.85 -9.21
C ARG A 35 3.73 2.46 -7.85
N ALA A 36 2.96 1.36 -7.79
CA ALA A 36 2.42 0.87 -6.52
C ALA A 36 3.55 0.45 -5.53
N MET A 37 4.62 -0.17 -6.03
CA MET A 37 5.78 -0.53 -5.20
C MET A 37 6.55 0.69 -4.70
N GLU A 38 6.76 1.70 -5.54
CA GLU A 38 7.40 2.97 -5.13
C GLU A 38 6.65 3.65 -3.99
N ILE A 39 5.31 3.71 -4.11
CA ILE A 39 4.45 4.30 -3.10
C ILE A 39 4.55 3.52 -1.78
N LEU A 40 4.47 2.19 -1.81
CA LEU A 40 4.60 1.37 -0.61
C LEU A 40 5.99 1.47 0.05
N ALA A 41 7.05 1.56 -0.76
CA ALA A 41 8.41 1.77 -0.25
C ALA A 41 8.55 3.13 0.47
N SER A 42 7.84 4.16 -0.01
CA SER A 42 7.85 5.50 0.60
C SER A 42 7.21 5.54 2.00
N VAL A 43 6.29 4.61 2.30
CA VAL A 43 5.68 4.43 3.64
C VAL A 43 6.37 3.35 4.48
N ASN A 44 7.63 3.06 4.14
CA ASN A 44 8.52 2.18 4.89
C ASN A 44 7.95 0.76 5.08
N LEU A 45 7.35 0.22 4.02
CA LEU A 45 6.90 -1.17 3.98
C LEU A 45 8.03 -2.09 3.52
N ASP A 46 8.30 -3.15 4.29
CA ASP A 46 9.41 -4.09 4.01
C ASP A 46 9.14 -5.03 2.82
N TRP A 47 7.86 -5.31 2.51
CA TRP A 47 7.46 -6.30 1.50
C TRP A 47 6.47 -5.73 0.46
N PRO A 48 6.85 -4.65 -0.27
CA PRO A 48 5.93 -3.96 -1.18
C PRO A 48 5.49 -4.83 -2.35
N ASP A 49 6.33 -5.76 -2.83
CA ASP A 49 5.98 -6.66 -3.94
C ASP A 49 4.83 -7.61 -3.57
N THR A 50 4.85 -8.15 -2.35
CA THR A 50 3.89 -9.15 -1.88
C THR A 50 2.52 -8.52 -1.70
N VAL A 51 2.47 -7.30 -1.18
CA VAL A 51 1.23 -6.53 -1.03
C VAL A 51 0.66 -6.15 -2.40
N VAL A 52 1.49 -5.67 -3.34
CA VAL A 52 1.03 -5.37 -4.71
C VAL A 52 0.49 -6.62 -5.41
N ALA A 53 1.18 -7.76 -5.28
CA ALA A 53 0.72 -9.02 -5.84
C ALA A 53 -0.64 -9.45 -5.26
N GLN A 54 -0.84 -9.33 -3.95
CA GLN A 54 -2.13 -9.58 -3.29
C GLN A 54 -3.21 -8.63 -3.82
N CYS A 55 -2.96 -7.32 -3.82
CA CYS A 55 -3.93 -6.33 -4.29
C CYS A 55 -4.35 -6.52 -5.75
N LEU A 56 -3.47 -7.04 -6.60
CA LEU A 56 -3.78 -7.35 -8.00
C LEU A 56 -4.50 -8.69 -8.17
N ASN A 57 -4.25 -9.67 -7.30
CA ASN A 57 -4.93 -10.97 -7.30
C ASN A 57 -6.34 -10.91 -6.67
N ASP A 58 -6.54 -10.12 -5.62
CA ASP A 58 -7.82 -9.96 -4.90
C ASP A 58 -8.92 -9.26 -5.72
N ARG A 59 -8.59 -8.71 -6.91
CA ARG A 59 -9.58 -8.07 -7.80
C ARG A 59 -10.67 -8.99 -8.35
N HIS A 60 -10.57 -10.29 -8.09
CA HIS A 60 -11.63 -11.24 -8.41
C HIS A 60 -12.74 -11.35 -7.34
N GLY A 61 -12.66 -10.65 -6.20
CA GLY A 61 -13.78 -10.62 -5.26
C GLY A 61 -13.55 -9.80 -3.99
N LYS A 62 -14.21 -8.63 -3.91
CA LYS A 62 -14.38 -7.73 -2.74
C LYS A 62 -13.14 -6.94 -2.29
N GLN A 63 -13.17 -5.64 -2.60
CA GLN A 63 -12.24 -4.55 -2.21
C GLN A 63 -11.99 -4.32 -0.70
N HIS A 64 -12.37 -5.21 0.20
CA HIS A 64 -12.49 -4.89 1.64
C HIS A 64 -11.76 -5.91 2.54
N SER A 65 -10.43 -6.07 2.41
CA SER A 65 -9.65 -6.64 3.56
C SER A 65 -8.13 -6.69 3.42
N ALA A 66 -7.54 -6.73 2.22
CA ALA A 66 -6.12 -7.13 2.08
C ALA A 66 -5.10 -6.16 2.72
N ILE A 67 -5.45 -4.88 2.86
CA ILE A 67 -4.50 -3.79 3.17
C ILE A 67 -4.51 -3.36 4.66
N ASN A 68 -5.42 -3.89 5.48
CA ASN A 68 -5.56 -3.55 6.91
C ASN A 68 -4.82 -4.53 7.85
N ARG A 69 -3.75 -5.18 7.38
CA ARG A 69 -2.94 -6.04 8.24
C ARG A 69 -1.89 -5.17 8.93
N SER A 70 -1.90 -5.16 10.27
CA SER A 70 -0.80 -4.59 11.05
C SER A 70 0.44 -5.45 10.81
N PHE A 71 1.46 -4.87 10.19
CA PHE A 71 2.79 -5.47 10.02
C PHE A 71 3.73 -4.96 11.10
#